data_AF-A0A7C3NTZ6-F1
#
_entry.id   AF-A0A7C3NTZ6-F1
#
_cell.length_a   1.000
_cell.length_b   1.000
_cell.length_c   1.000
_cell.angle_alpha   90.00
_cell.angle_beta   90.00
_cell.angle_gamma   90.00
#
_symmetry.space_group_name_H-M   'P 1'
#
loop_
_entity.id
_entity.type
_entity.pdbx_description
1 polymer ?
#
loop_
_entity_poly.entity_id
_entity_poly.type
_entity_poly.pdbx_seq_one_letter_code
_entity_poly.pdbx_strand_id
1 'polypeptide(L)'
;MLLALLGTVGRTQHVDALAVLLGGVFMGGNFLLLSFGIAWVLTPLASKGRVKAGIGLLALKVLAFLALLSALFFGFNLDALSFALGFSTLIVSIIIEAVIRGVAVEA
;
A
#
# COMPACT_ATOMS: atom_id res chain seq x y z
N MET A 1 10.57 -10.78 -0.17
CA MET A 1 10.15 -9.80 -1.21
C MET A 1 11.12 -8.63 -1.32
N LEU A 2 11.35 -7.84 -0.26
CA LEU A 2 12.26 -6.67 -0.30
C LEU A 2 13.68 -7.01 -0.79
N LEU A 3 14.29 -8.08 -0.26
CA LEU A 3 15.62 -8.54 -0.70
C LEU A 3 15.65 -8.99 -2.17
N ALA A 4 14.56 -9.58 -2.65
CA ALA A 4 14.45 -9.98 -4.05
C ALA A 4 14.28 -8.77 -4.98
N LEU A 5 13.52 -7.75 -4.55
CA LEU A 5 13.40 -6.47 -5.26
C LEU A 5 14.72 -5.70 -5.30
N LEU A 6 15.48 -5.66 -4.20
CA LEU A 6 16.81 -5.05 -4.17
C LEU A 6 17.77 -5.77 -5.14
N GLY A 7 17.70 -7.11 -5.19
CA GLY A 7 18.49 -7.93 -6.12
C GLY A 7 18.15 -7.67 -7.60
N THR A 8 16.90 -7.33 -7.92
CA THR A 8 16.49 -7.02 -9.30
C THR A 8 16.78 -5.56 -9.68
N VAL A 9 16.67 -4.62 -8.74
CA VAL A 9 17.01 -3.19 -8.96
C VAL A 9 18.47 -2.98 -9.35
N GLY A 10 19.40 -3.73 -8.76
CA GLY A 10 20.82 -3.67 -9.14
C GLY A 10 21.08 -4.04 -10.61
N ARG A 11 20.11 -4.67 -11.29
CA ARG A 11 20.21 -5.11 -12.68
C ARG A 11 19.51 -4.18 -13.66
N THR A 12 18.49 -3.43 -13.22
CA THR A 12 17.76 -2.44 -14.02
C THR A 12 18.30 -1.05 -13.72
N GLN A 13 19.14 -0.51 -14.62
CA GLN A 13 19.71 0.83 -14.47
C GLN A 13 18.69 1.99 -14.53
N HIS A 14 17.41 1.71 -14.81
CA HIS A 14 16.37 2.72 -14.94
C HIS A 14 15.22 2.41 -13.98
N VAL A 15 15.01 3.30 -13.01
CA VAL A 15 13.84 3.32 -12.13
C VAL A 15 12.91 4.41 -12.63
N ASP A 16 11.67 4.05 -12.98
CA ASP A 16 10.65 5.00 -13.35
C ASP A 16 10.05 5.65 -12.09
N ALA A 17 10.40 6.91 -11.87
CA ALA A 17 9.95 7.68 -10.72
C ALA A 17 8.41 7.81 -10.64
N LEU A 18 7.72 7.87 -11.77
CA LEU A 18 6.25 7.92 -11.79
C LEU A 18 5.66 6.58 -11.36
N ALA A 19 6.21 5.47 -11.86
CA ALA A 19 5.78 4.14 -11.43
C ALA A 19 6.03 3.92 -9.92
N VAL A 20 7.17 4.37 -9.39
CA VAL A 20 7.45 4.35 -7.93
C VAL A 20 6.42 5.17 -7.15
N LEU A 21 6.14 6.40 -7.58
CA LEU A 21 5.18 7.26 -6.90
C LEU A 21 3.77 6.65 -6.93
N LEU A 22 3.34 6.14 -8.09
CA LEU A 22 2.04 5.49 -8.25
C LEU A 22 1.93 4.23 -7.38
N GLY A 23 2.98 3.42 -7.31
CA GLY A 23 3.05 2.26 -6.42
C GLY A 23 2.92 2.63 -4.95
N GLY A 24 3.62 3.68 -4.53
CA GLY A 24 3.56 4.21 -3.16
C GLY A 24 2.18 4.78 -2.82
N VAL A 25 1.62 5.62 -3.67
CA VAL A 25 0.28 6.22 -3.48
C VAL A 25 -0.80 5.16 -3.48
N PHE A 26 -0.75 4.20 -4.41
CA PHE A 26 -1.69 3.08 -4.46
C PHE A 26 -1.67 2.28 -3.15
N MET A 27 -0.47 1.96 -2.66
CA MET A 27 -0.32 1.20 -1.42
C MET A 27 -0.75 2.01 -0.19
N GLY A 28 -0.39 3.29 -0.12
CA GLY A 28 -0.81 4.20 0.96
C GLY A 28 -2.34 4.32 1.04
N GLY A 29 -3.00 4.55 -0.11
CA GLY A 29 -4.46 4.57 -0.18
C GLY A 29 -5.08 3.24 0.24
N ASN A 30 -4.52 2.12 -0.22
CA ASN A 30 -4.96 0.78 0.19
C ASN A 30 -4.81 0.53 1.69
N PHE A 31 -3.78 1.08 2.32
CA PHE A 31 -3.57 0.98 3.76
C PHE A 31 -4.57 1.84 4.52
N LEU A 32 -4.84 3.08 4.08
CA LEU A 32 -5.86 3.94 4.68
C LEU A 32 -7.26 3.32 4.63
N LEU A 33 -7.67 2.80 3.46
CA LEU A 33 -8.95 2.11 3.30
C LEU A 33 -9.05 0.89 4.23
N LEU A 34 -7.94 0.17 4.42
CA LEU A 34 -7.88 -0.95 5.34
C LEU A 34 -8.00 -0.49 6.80
N SER A 35 -7.22 0.52 7.21
CA SER A 35 -7.25 1.04 8.58
C SER A 35 -8.63 1.56 8.96
N PHE A 36 -9.26 2.38 8.12
CA PHE A 36 -10.61 2.88 8.38
C PHE A 36 -11.68 1.80 8.24
N GLY A 37 -11.58 0.93 7.24
CA GLY A 37 -12.50 -0.18 7.03
C GLY A 37 -12.52 -1.13 8.23
N ILE A 38 -11.35 -1.57 8.68
CA ILE A 38 -11.21 -2.42 9.86
C ILE A 38 -11.69 -1.68 11.10
N ALA A 39 -11.25 -0.44 11.32
CA ALA A 39 -11.67 0.33 12.49
C ALA A 39 -13.20 0.43 12.57
N TRP A 40 -13.89 0.76 11.47
CA TRP A 40 -15.34 0.92 11.48
C TRP A 40 -16.13 -0.38 11.54
N VAL A 41 -15.54 -1.50 11.09
CA VAL A 41 -16.17 -2.83 11.21
C VAL A 41 -15.97 -3.42 12.61
N LEU A 42 -14.80 -3.22 13.22
CA LEU A 42 -14.42 -3.87 14.48
C LEU A 42 -14.61 -2.99 15.73
N THR A 43 -14.90 -1.70 15.59
CA THR A 43 -15.13 -0.82 16.75
C THR A 43 -16.33 -1.34 17.55
N PRO A 44 -16.16 -1.62 18.86
CA PRO A 44 -17.27 -2.02 19.71
C PRO A 44 -18.31 -0.90 19.75
N LEU A 45 -19.60 -1.26 19.69
CA LEU A 45 -20.74 -0.31 19.61
C LEU A 45 -20.83 0.50 18.30
N ALA A 46 -20.16 0.08 17.22
CA ALA A 46 -20.33 0.70 15.92
C ALA A 46 -21.81 0.64 15.47
N SER A 47 -22.36 1.78 15.07
CA SER A 47 -23.69 1.83 14.49
C SER A 47 -23.72 1.02 13.19
N LYS A 48 -24.89 0.43 12.86
CA LYS A 48 -25.08 -0.34 11.61
C LYS A 48 -24.62 0.44 10.36
N GLY A 49 -24.75 1.77 10.38
CA GLY A 49 -24.27 2.65 9.31
C GLY A 49 -22.74 2.67 9.18
N ARG A 50 -22.00 2.72 10.29
CA ARG A 50 -20.53 2.69 10.29
C ARG A 50 -20.00 1.33 9.83
N VAL A 51 -20.64 0.24 10.22
CA VAL A 51 -20.28 -1.11 9.74
C VAL A 51 -20.47 -1.21 8.23
N LYS A 52 -21.61 -0.74 7.69
CA LYS A 52 -21.85 -0.69 6.23
C LYS A 52 -20.81 0.18 5.51
N ALA A 53 -20.48 1.35 6.05
CA ALA A 53 -19.45 2.20 5.50
C ALA A 53 -18.07 1.51 5.51
N GLY A 54 -17.72 0.82 6.60
CA GLY A 54 -16.48 0.06 6.71
C GLY A 54 -16.40 -1.07 5.68
N ILE A 55 -17.47 -1.84 5.49
CA ILE A 55 -17.58 -2.85 4.42
C ILE A 55 -17.41 -2.19 3.05
N GLY A 56 -18.04 -1.02 2.83
CA GLY A 56 -17.90 -0.25 1.60
C GLY A 56 -16.45 0.16 1.32
N LEU A 57 -15.70 0.62 2.33
CA LEU A 57 -14.28 0.94 2.19
C LEU A 57 -13.43 -0.29 1.83
N LEU A 58 -13.72 -1.44 2.44
CA LEU A 58 -13.04 -2.69 2.13
C LEU A 58 -13.38 -3.18 0.71
N ALA A 59 -14.62 -3.03 0.27
CA ALA A 59 -15.02 -3.33 -1.11
C ALA A 59 -14.34 -2.39 -2.10
N LEU A 60 -14.27 -1.08 -1.79
CA LEU A 60 -13.56 -0.10 -2.60
C LEU A 60 -12.08 -0.45 -2.76
N LYS A 61 -11.43 -0.96 -1.69
CA LYS A 61 -10.06 -1.46 -1.75
C LYS A 61 -9.92 -2.60 -2.78
N VAL A 62 -10.84 -3.56 -2.77
CA VAL A 62 -10.84 -4.66 -3.74
C VAL A 62 -11.02 -4.13 -5.16
N LEU A 63 -11.96 -3.21 -5.38
CA LEU A 63 -12.17 -2.58 -6.68
C LEU A 63 -10.92 -1.83 -7.16
N ALA A 64 -10.22 -1.11 -6.27
CA ALA A 64 -8.96 -0.45 -6.60
C ALA A 64 -7.88 -1.46 -7.03
N PHE A 65 -7.79 -2.61 -6.37
CA PHE A 65 -6.87 -3.68 -6.75
C PHE A 65 -7.22 -4.28 -8.12
N LEU A 66 -8.50 -4.53 -8.38
CA LEU A 66 -8.96 -5.00 -9.68
C LEU A 66 -8.72 -3.97 -10.79
N ALA A 67 -8.88 -2.68 -10.49
CA ALA A 67 -8.58 -1.60 -11.43
C ALA A 67 -7.09 -1.53 -11.78
N LEU A 68 -6.21 -1.64 -10.78
CA LEU A 68 -4.76 -1.73 -11.00
C LEU A 68 -4.39 -2.97 -11.83
N LEU A 69 -4.95 -4.14 -11.48
CA LEU A 69 -4.71 -5.37 -12.20
C LEU A 69 -5.16 -5.23 -13.66
N SER A 70 -6.35 -4.68 -13.88
CA SER A 70 -6.87 -4.35 -15.21
C SER A 70 -5.91 -3.43 -15.95
N ALA A 71 -5.44 -2.33 -15.34
CA ALA A 71 -4.50 -1.40 -15.97
C ALA A 71 -3.19 -2.09 -16.41
N LEU A 72 -2.67 -3.02 -15.61
CA LEU A 72 -1.50 -3.82 -16.01
C LEU A 72 -1.80 -4.74 -17.20
N PHE A 73 -2.97 -5.37 -17.24
CA PHE A 73 -3.39 -6.22 -18.36
C PHE A 73 -3.70 -5.45 -19.65
N PHE A 74 -4.20 -4.21 -19.55
CA PHE A 74 -4.49 -3.35 -20.71
C PHE A 74 -3.26 -2.63 -21.27
N GLY A 75 -2.06 -2.95 -20.79
CA GLY A 75 -0.81 -2.46 -21.38
C GLY A 75 -0.49 -1.01 -21.05
N PHE A 76 -0.96 -0.49 -19.90
CA PHE A 76 -0.35 0.72 -19.35
C PHE A 76 1.15 0.44 -19.16
N ASN A 77 2.01 1.29 -19.72
CA ASN A 77 3.48 1.21 -19.60
C ASN A 77 3.93 1.56 -18.17
N LEU A 78 3.41 0.86 -17.17
CA LEU A 78 3.88 0.92 -15.80
C LEU A 78 4.95 -0.15 -15.63
N ASP A 79 6.19 0.29 -15.41
CA ASP A 79 7.25 -0.64 -15.02
C ASP A 79 6.89 -1.28 -13.68
N ALA A 80 6.55 -2.57 -13.73
CA ALA A 80 6.09 -3.33 -12.58
C ALA A 80 7.15 -3.40 -11.47
N LEU A 81 8.44 -3.37 -11.84
CA LEU A 81 9.54 -3.33 -10.86
C LEU A 81 9.54 -2.00 -10.12
N SER A 82 9.56 -0.88 -10.84
CA SER A 82 9.48 0.46 -10.24
C SER A 82 8.21 0.65 -9.39
N PHE A 83 7.06 0.13 -9.85
CA PHE A 83 5.83 0.13 -9.06
C PHE A 83 5.96 -0.66 -7.75
N ALA A 84 6.54 -1.86 -7.81
CA ALA A 84 6.78 -2.70 -6.63
C ALA A 84 7.80 -2.09 -5.65
N LEU A 85 8.73 -1.26 -6.13
CA LEU A 85 9.61 -0.46 -5.28
C LEU A 85 8.82 0.59 -4.51
N GLY A 86 7.90 1.30 -5.17
CA GLY A 86 6.98 2.23 -4.50
C GLY A 86 6.15 1.58 -3.40
N PHE A 87 5.65 0.37 -3.63
CA PHE A 87 5.00 -0.43 -2.59
C PHE A 87 5.94 -0.75 -1.41
N SER A 88 7.18 -1.10 -1.73
CA SER A 88 8.18 -1.57 -0.77
C SER A 88 8.74 -0.47 0.13
N THR A 89 8.88 0.76 -0.39
CA THR A 89 9.33 1.92 0.40
C THR A 89 8.36 2.24 1.53
N LEU A 90 7.07 1.98 1.34
CA LEU A 90 6.06 2.17 2.39
C LEU A 90 6.26 1.21 3.56
N ILE A 91 6.58 -0.07 3.28
CA ILE A 91 6.91 -1.06 4.31
C ILE A 91 8.16 -0.64 5.08
N VAL A 92 9.20 -0.20 4.36
CA VAL A 92 10.44 0.29 4.98
C VAL A 92 10.16 1.51 5.85
N SER A 93 9.33 2.44 5.38
CA SER A 93 8.95 3.64 6.14
C SER A 93 8.20 3.28 7.43
N ILE A 94 7.27 2.32 7.38
CA ILE A 94 6.55 1.83 8.58
C ILE A 94 7.53 1.18 9.57
N ILE A 95 8.49 0.38 9.09
CA ILE A 95 9.49 -0.25 9.95
C ILE A 95 10.38 0.81 10.61
N ILE A 96 10.87 1.79 9.83
CA ILE A 96 11.69 2.88 10.36
C ILE A 96 10.92 3.68 11.42
N GLU A 97 9.68 4.07 11.12
CA GLU A 97 8.82 4.81 12.06
C GLU A 97 8.56 3.98 13.34
N ALA A 98 8.31 2.68 13.21
CA ALA A 98 8.10 1.79 14.35
C ALA A 98 9.37 1.64 15.21
N VAL A 99 10.55 1.55 14.58
CA VAL A 99 11.83 1.51 15.29
C VAL A 99 12.11 2.83 16.00
N ILE A 100 11.94 3.97 15.33
CA ILE A 100 12.15 5.31 15.92
C ILE A 100 11.24 5.49 17.15
N ARG A 101 9.95 5.15 17.02
CA ARG A 101 9.01 5.24 18.15
C ARG A 101 9.31 4.25 19.25
N GLY A 102 9.74 3.03 18.92
CA GLY A 102 10.15 2.03 19.92
C GLY A 102 11.35 2.49 20.73
N VAL A 103 12.39 3.03 20.06
CA VAL A 103 13.59 3.57 20.72
C VAL A 103 13.27 4.81 21.56
N ALA A 104 12.36 5.67 21.11
CA ALA A 104 11.93 6.85 21.86
C ALA A 104 11.08 6.54 23.11
N VAL A 105 10.51 5.34 23.23
CA VAL A 105 9.73 4.91 24.41
C VAL A 105 10.63 4.24 25.47
N GLU A 106 11.82 3.78 25.09
CA GLU A 106 12.79 3.14 26.00
C GLU A 106 13.84 4.11 26.60
N ALA A 107 13.84 5.38 26.19
CA ALA A 107 14.74 6.44 26.66
C ALA A 107 14.04 7.44 27.60
#